data_AF-A0A957S8E6-F1
#
_entry.id   AF-A0A957S8E6-F1
#
_cell.length_a   1.000
_cell.length_b   1.000
_cell.length_c   1.000
_cell.angle_alpha   90.00
_cell.angle_beta   90.00
_cell.angle_gamma   90.00
#
_symmetry.space_group_name_H-M   'P 1'
#
loop_
_entity.id
_entity.type
_entity.pdbx_description
1 polymer ?
#
loop_
_entity_poly.entity_id
_entity_poly.type
_entity_poly.pdbx_seq_one_letter_code
_entity_poly.pdbx_strand_id
1 'polypeptide(L)'
;MSVTASFTAFQPHLRTYPWLRWPLRLLLLALATVAALNLLPPAWDQSTFTNPEFRQQILILIVCLVVMGISPLCALLPRMLTVAIVALLGIGALWYPLHGFFQVLPAIRELYQQPLVPGWGLYAMALGIVFLLLLHWIELCNLES
;
A
#
# COMPACT_ATOMS: atom_id res chain seq x y z
N MET A 1 -2.47 -0.46 -0.18
CA MET A 1 -2.70 0.79 -0.96
C MET A 1 -2.26 2.01 -0.15
N SER A 2 -1.07 1.94 0.43
CA SER A 2 -0.80 2.57 1.72
C SER A 2 0.57 3.24 1.68
N VAL A 3 0.71 4.41 2.29
CA VAL A 3 1.96 5.17 2.51
C VAL A 3 2.61 5.79 1.27
N THR A 4 2.70 5.10 0.13
CA THR A 4 3.34 5.63 -1.09
C THR A 4 2.64 6.87 -1.63
N ALA A 5 1.29 6.88 -1.61
CA ALA A 5 0.48 8.04 -2.00
C ALA A 5 0.69 9.24 -1.06
N SER A 6 1.01 8.98 0.21
CA SER A 6 1.34 10.03 1.18
C SER A 6 2.68 10.67 0.82
N PHE A 7 3.71 9.88 0.52
CA PHE A 7 5.02 10.36 0.11
C PHE A 7 5.01 11.13 -1.23
N THR A 8 4.11 10.78 -2.18
CA THR A 8 4.01 11.49 -3.46
C THR A 8 3.11 12.74 -3.40
N ALA A 9 2.13 12.81 -2.49
CA ALA A 9 1.22 13.95 -2.35
C ALA A 9 1.92 15.29 -2.07
N PHE A 10 3.14 15.25 -1.50
CA PHE A 10 3.92 16.44 -1.15
C PHE A 10 5.13 16.70 -2.03
N GLN A 11 5.30 15.97 -3.14
CA GLN A 11 6.43 16.18 -4.04
C GLN A 11 6.40 17.57 -4.73
N PRO A 12 7.57 18.18 -4.96
CA PRO A 12 7.69 19.51 -5.55
C PRO A 12 7.30 19.58 -7.04
N HIS A 13 7.15 18.45 -7.75
CA HIS A 13 6.79 18.45 -9.17
C HIS A 13 5.35 18.95 -9.44
N LEU A 14 4.44 18.78 -8.47
CA LEU A 14 3.07 19.33 -8.51
C LEU A 14 3.00 20.84 -8.21
N ARG A 15 4.14 21.51 -7.96
CA ARG A 15 4.21 22.95 -7.68
C ARG A 15 3.85 23.82 -8.88
N THR A 16 3.93 23.25 -10.09
CA THR A 16 3.59 23.90 -11.37
C THR A 16 2.09 24.21 -11.50
N TYR A 17 1.20 23.45 -10.82
CA TYR A 17 -0.26 23.61 -10.91
C TYR A 17 -0.90 23.76 -9.52
N PRO A 18 -0.84 24.97 -8.91
CA PRO A 18 -1.25 25.20 -7.53
C PRO A 18 -2.76 24.97 -7.28
N TRP A 19 -3.62 25.17 -8.29
CA TRP A 19 -5.07 24.95 -8.18
C TRP A 19 -5.44 23.46 -8.13
N LEU A 20 -4.65 22.60 -8.77
CA LEU A 20 -4.92 21.16 -8.87
C LEU A 20 -4.38 20.39 -7.64
N ARG A 21 -3.42 21.00 -6.92
CA ARG A 21 -2.71 20.41 -5.79
C ARG A 21 -3.62 20.02 -4.62
N TRP A 22 -4.45 20.93 -4.14
CA TRP A 22 -5.34 20.67 -3.01
C TRP A 22 -6.49 19.70 -3.30
N PRO A 23 -7.23 19.81 -4.42
CA PRO A 23 -8.30 18.86 -4.72
C PRO A 23 -7.76 17.44 -4.97
N LEU A 24 -6.61 17.30 -5.65
CA LEU A 24 -5.99 15.99 -5.86
C LEU A 24 -5.54 15.35 -4.54
N ARG A 25 -4.97 16.15 -3.61
CA ARG A 25 -4.61 15.65 -2.27
C ARG A 25 -5.81 15.20 -1.47
N LEU A 26 -6.88 15.99 -1.44
CA LEU A 26 -8.11 15.61 -0.74
C LEU A 26 -8.72 14.34 -1.36
N LEU A 27 -8.73 14.24 -2.69
CA LEU A 27 -9.21 13.04 -3.39
C LEU A 27 -8.38 11.80 -3.02
N LEU A 28 -7.04 11.91 -3.04
CA LEU A 28 -6.14 10.80 -2.69
C LEU A 28 -6.29 10.40 -1.21
N LEU A 29 -6.40 11.36 -0.30
CA LEU A 29 -6.64 11.10 1.13
C LEU A 29 -8.02 10.49 1.36
N ALA A 30 -9.06 10.95 0.66
CA ALA A 30 -10.40 10.40 0.74
C ALA A 30 -10.43 8.95 0.22
N LEU A 31 -9.83 8.69 -0.95
CA LEU A 31 -9.71 7.34 -1.49
C LEU A 31 -8.92 6.41 -0.55
N ALA A 32 -7.82 6.90 0.04
CA ALA A 32 -7.05 6.15 1.02
C ALA A 32 -7.88 5.82 2.27
N THR A 33 -8.71 6.77 2.72
CA THR A 33 -9.60 6.58 3.87
C THR A 33 -10.68 5.55 3.56
N VAL A 34 -11.36 5.65 2.41
CA VAL A 34 -12.36 4.68 1.97
C VAL A 34 -11.75 3.29 1.79
N ALA A 35 -10.55 3.19 1.22
CA ALA A 35 -9.82 1.93 1.11
C ALA A 35 -9.44 1.35 2.47
N ALA A 36 -9.02 2.18 3.43
CA ALA A 36 -8.73 1.76 4.80
C ALA A 36 -9.99 1.26 5.53
N LEU A 37 -11.13 1.94 5.32
CA LEU A 37 -12.42 1.54 5.88
C LEU A 37 -12.93 0.24 5.25
N ASN A 38 -12.73 0.03 3.95
CA ASN A 38 -13.07 -1.22 3.26
C ASN A 38 -12.22 -2.42 3.71
N LEU A 39 -11.08 -2.18 4.37
CA LEU A 39 -10.26 -3.25 4.97
C LEU A 39 -10.75 -3.64 6.37
N LEU A 40 -11.65 -2.87 7.00
CA LEU A 40 -12.34 -3.34 8.20
C LEU A 40 -13.34 -4.44 7.80
N PRO A 41 -13.43 -5.52 8.57
CA PRO A 41 -14.36 -6.59 8.30
C PRO A 41 -15.79 -6.05 8.52
N PRO A 42 -16.76 -6.59 7.78
CA PRO A 42 -18.17 -6.18 7.91
C PRO A 42 -18.79 -6.56 9.26
N ALA A 43 -18.10 -7.36 10.11
CA ALA A 43 -18.60 -7.84 11.39
C ALA A 43 -17.95 -7.09 12.58
N TRP A 44 -18.56 -5.97 12.99
CA TRP A 44 -18.22 -5.26 14.24
C TRP A 44 -18.80 -5.97 15.46
N ASP A 45 -18.44 -7.23 15.69
CA ASP A 45 -18.77 -7.96 16.91
C ASP A 45 -17.58 -7.94 17.89
N GLN A 46 -17.84 -7.96 19.20
CA GLN A 46 -16.78 -7.94 20.23
C GLN A 46 -15.87 -9.18 20.15
N SER A 47 -16.40 -10.28 19.64
CA SER A 47 -15.68 -11.52 19.37
C SER A 47 -14.63 -11.37 18.24
N THR A 48 -14.82 -10.44 17.31
CA THR A 48 -13.89 -10.18 16.20
C THR A 48 -12.57 -9.59 16.70
N PHE A 49 -12.60 -8.74 17.75
CA PHE A 49 -11.42 -8.06 18.30
C PHE A 49 -10.53 -8.94 19.18
N THR A 50 -11.03 -10.10 19.62
CA THR A 50 -10.25 -11.06 20.42
C THR A 50 -9.31 -11.91 19.55
N ASN A 51 -9.55 -11.97 18.24
CA ASN A 51 -8.69 -12.71 17.32
C ASN A 51 -7.30 -12.04 17.16
N PRO A 52 -6.19 -12.79 17.34
CA PRO A 52 -4.85 -12.23 17.27
C PRO A 52 -4.49 -11.68 15.88
N GLU A 53 -4.96 -12.33 14.80
CA GLU A 53 -4.78 -11.86 13.42
C GLU A 53 -5.46 -10.51 13.20
N PHE A 54 -6.63 -10.33 13.80
CA PHE A 54 -7.43 -9.13 13.65
C PHE A 54 -6.79 -7.92 14.34
N ARG A 55 -6.20 -8.17 15.50
CA ARG A 55 -5.40 -7.15 16.23
C ARG A 55 -4.19 -6.70 15.41
N GLN A 56 -3.52 -7.62 14.72
CA GLN A 56 -2.38 -7.28 13.85
C GLN A 56 -2.82 -6.41 12.66
N GLN A 57 -3.93 -6.75 12.01
CA GLN A 57 -4.47 -5.96 10.90
C GLN A 57 -4.84 -4.53 11.33
N ILE A 58 -5.54 -4.38 12.46
CA ILE A 58 -5.89 -3.06 13.01
C ILE A 58 -4.63 -2.25 13.35
N LEU A 59 -3.64 -2.87 13.98
CA LEU A 59 -2.41 -2.18 14.36
C LEU A 59 -1.68 -1.67 13.11
N ILE A 60 -1.57 -2.51 12.07
CA ILE A 60 -0.97 -2.12 10.79
C ILE A 60 -1.77 -0.98 10.13
N LEU A 61 -3.11 -1.03 10.18
CA LEU A 61 -3.99 0.00 9.64
C LEU A 61 -3.79 1.35 10.36
N ILE A 62 -3.73 1.33 11.70
CA ILE A 62 -3.47 2.53 12.52
C ILE A 62 -2.10 3.11 12.18
N VAL A 63 -1.06 2.28 12.09
CA VAL A 63 0.28 2.72 11.67
C VAL A 63 0.23 3.38 10.29
N CYS A 64 -0.49 2.78 9.34
CA CYS A 64 -0.65 3.35 8.00
C CYS A 64 -1.34 4.74 8.03
N LEU A 65 -2.38 4.91 8.85
CA LEU A 65 -3.08 6.19 9.02
C LEU A 65 -2.21 7.24 9.70
N VAL A 66 -1.43 6.84 10.72
CA VAL A 66 -0.48 7.73 11.40
C VAL A 66 0.62 8.20 10.44
N VAL A 67 1.20 7.28 9.65
CA VAL A 67 2.20 7.64 8.62
C VAL A 67 1.61 8.58 7.57
N MET A 68 0.34 8.39 7.20
CA MET A 68 -0.37 9.31 6.31
C MET A 68 -0.54 10.71 6.92
N GLY A 69 -0.78 10.81 8.25
CA GLY A 69 -0.84 12.09 8.96
C GLY A 69 0.52 12.79 9.11
N ILE A 70 1.61 12.03 9.21
CA ILE A 70 2.99 12.55 9.32
C ILE A 70 3.62 12.84 7.94
N SER A 71 2.97 12.42 6.86
CA SER A 71 3.31 12.70 5.46
C SER A 71 3.89 14.10 5.14
N PRO A 72 3.32 15.23 5.62
CA PRO A 72 3.91 16.54 5.38
C PRO A 72 5.31 16.72 6.00
N LEU A 73 5.61 16.06 7.13
CA LEU A 73 6.96 16.03 7.69
C LEU A 73 7.89 15.13 6.88
N CYS A 74 7.36 14.08 6.28
CA CYS A 74 8.12 13.20 5.39
C CYS A 74 8.61 13.91 4.11
N ALA A 75 8.00 15.02 3.73
CA ALA A 75 8.46 15.87 2.62
C ALA A 75 9.79 16.61 2.92
N LEU A 76 10.22 16.65 4.18
CA LEU A 76 11.51 17.21 4.60
C LEU A 76 12.67 16.21 4.48
N LEU A 77 12.38 14.92 4.25
CA LEU A 77 13.44 13.91 4.14
C LEU A 77 14.22 14.03 2.83
N PRO A 78 15.54 13.73 2.85
CA PRO A 78 16.34 13.66 1.64
C PRO A 78 15.75 12.61 0.71
N ARG A 79 15.64 12.98 -0.56
CA ARG A 79 14.86 12.24 -1.56
C ARG A 79 15.27 10.76 -1.71
N MET A 80 16.57 10.47 -1.61
CA MET A 80 17.10 9.10 -1.67
C MET A 80 16.54 8.22 -0.56
N LEU A 81 16.31 8.78 0.63
CA LEU A 81 15.80 8.05 1.78
C LEU A 81 14.31 7.73 1.61
N THR A 82 13.54 8.68 1.08
CA THR A 82 12.14 8.45 0.70
C THR A 82 12.00 7.35 -0.34
N VAL A 83 12.87 7.34 -1.35
CA VAL A 83 12.91 6.28 -2.37
C VAL A 83 13.23 4.93 -1.78
N ALA A 84 14.28 4.84 -0.95
CA ALA A 84 14.66 3.59 -0.31
C ALA A 84 13.51 3.04 0.55
N ILE A 85 12.85 3.90 1.33
CA ILE A 85 11.68 3.53 2.13
C ILE A 85 10.54 3.04 1.25
N VAL A 86 10.19 3.76 0.18
CA VAL A 86 9.11 3.38 -0.74
C VAL A 86 9.43 2.06 -1.45
N ALA A 87 10.68 1.86 -1.89
CA ALA A 87 11.13 0.63 -2.53
C ALA A 87 11.05 -0.56 -1.58
N LEU A 88 11.56 -0.42 -0.35
CA LEU A 88 11.48 -1.45 0.69
C LEU A 88 10.03 -1.79 1.04
N LEU A 89 9.17 -0.77 1.22
CA LEU A 89 7.75 -0.96 1.47
C LEU A 89 7.05 -1.63 0.29
N GLY A 90 7.40 -1.28 -0.96
CA GLY A 90 6.85 -1.88 -2.16
C GLY A 90 7.21 -3.36 -2.30
N ILE A 91 8.47 -3.71 -2.02
CA ILE A 91 8.93 -5.10 -2.00
C ILE A 91 8.22 -5.88 -0.89
N GLY A 92 8.12 -5.32 0.32
CA GLY A 92 7.40 -5.94 1.43
C GLY A 92 5.91 -6.15 1.12
N ALA A 93 5.27 -5.18 0.46
CA ALA A 93 3.88 -5.24 0.03
C ALA A 93 3.63 -6.29 -1.07
N LEU A 94 4.66 -6.67 -1.84
CA LEU A 94 4.57 -7.77 -2.80
C LEU A 94 4.81 -9.12 -2.09
N TRP A 95 5.85 -9.19 -1.28
CA TRP A 95 6.31 -10.41 -0.64
C TRP A 95 5.28 -10.99 0.34
N TYR A 96 4.76 -10.17 1.24
CA TYR A 96 3.86 -10.62 2.31
C TYR A 96 2.57 -11.30 1.79
N PRO A 97 1.76 -10.68 0.89
CA PRO A 97 0.55 -11.31 0.37
C PRO A 97 0.85 -12.50 -0.54
N LEU A 98 1.94 -12.49 -1.31
CA LEU A 98 2.33 -13.64 -2.14
C LEU A 98 2.69 -14.84 -1.25
N HIS A 99 3.55 -14.64 -0.26
CA HIS A 99 3.95 -15.69 0.67
C HIS A 99 2.74 -16.26 1.43
N GLY A 100 1.89 -15.39 1.98
CA GLY A 100 0.66 -15.79 2.68
C GLY A 100 -0.28 -16.59 1.78
N PHE A 101 -0.49 -16.14 0.53
CA PHE A 101 -1.34 -16.84 -0.43
C PHE A 101 -0.83 -18.25 -0.73
N PHE A 102 0.47 -18.39 -1.02
CA PHE A 102 1.07 -19.70 -1.32
C PHE A 102 1.13 -20.64 -0.12
N GLN A 103 1.22 -20.10 1.11
CA GLN A 103 1.19 -20.90 2.33
C GLN A 103 -0.20 -21.49 2.62
N VAL A 104 -1.27 -20.75 2.31
CA VAL A 104 -2.65 -21.18 2.56
C VAL A 104 -3.18 -22.08 1.43
N LEU A 105 -2.71 -21.87 0.20
CA LEU A 105 -3.10 -22.65 -0.99
C LEU A 105 -3.07 -24.20 -0.80
N PRO A 106 -2.02 -24.82 -0.23
CA PRO A 106 -1.99 -26.27 -0.06
C PRO A 106 -3.09 -26.78 0.87
N ALA A 107 -3.37 -26.08 1.98
CA ALA A 107 -4.44 -26.45 2.91
C ALA A 107 -5.83 -26.36 2.25
N ILE A 108 -6.06 -25.35 1.41
CA ILE A 108 -7.31 -25.23 0.65
C ILE A 108 -7.43 -26.36 -0.39
N ARG A 109 -6.34 -26.69 -1.09
CA ARG A 109 -6.32 -27.79 -2.07
C ARG A 109 -6.65 -29.14 -1.42
N GLU A 110 -6.13 -29.37 -0.22
CA GLU A 110 -6.41 -30.58 0.56
C GLU A 110 -7.87 -30.63 1.01
N LEU A 111 -8.41 -29.52 1.50
CA LEU A 111 -9.80 -29.43 1.97
C LEU A 111 -10.82 -29.57 0.85
N TYR A 112 -10.55 -28.97 -0.31
CA TYR A 112 -11.48 -28.97 -1.46
C TYR A 112 -11.19 -30.09 -2.48
N GLN A 113 -10.13 -30.87 -2.30
CA GLN A 113 -9.69 -31.95 -3.20
C GLN A 113 -9.60 -31.53 -4.68
N GLN A 114 -9.37 -30.26 -4.96
CA GLN A 114 -9.26 -29.72 -6.31
C GLN A 114 -7.92 -29.01 -6.52
N PRO A 115 -7.33 -29.09 -7.73
CA PRO A 115 -6.12 -28.35 -8.06
C PRO A 115 -6.45 -26.86 -8.26
N LEU A 116 -6.44 -26.09 -7.17
CA LEU A 116 -6.57 -24.63 -7.27
C LEU A 116 -5.28 -24.02 -7.82
N VAL A 117 -5.38 -23.37 -8.98
CA VAL A 117 -4.30 -22.55 -9.55
C VAL A 117 -4.51 -21.07 -9.22
N PRO A 118 -3.44 -20.27 -9.06
CA PRO A 118 -3.55 -18.84 -8.80
C PRO A 118 -4.34 -18.14 -9.91
N GLY A 119 -5.34 -17.35 -9.53
CA GLY A 119 -6.10 -16.54 -10.48
C GLY A 119 -5.29 -15.36 -11.04
N TRP A 120 -5.76 -14.79 -12.14
CA TRP A 120 -5.17 -13.64 -12.83
C TRP A 120 -5.03 -12.39 -11.94
N GLY A 121 -5.88 -12.25 -10.92
CA GLY A 121 -5.80 -11.16 -9.95
C GLY A 121 -4.47 -11.05 -9.20
N LEU A 122 -3.84 -12.19 -8.88
CA LEU A 122 -2.52 -12.21 -8.22
C LEU A 122 -1.43 -11.60 -9.11
N TYR A 123 -1.45 -11.94 -10.40
CA TYR A 123 -0.52 -11.39 -11.38
C TYR A 123 -0.80 -9.92 -11.67
N ALA A 124 -2.07 -9.52 -11.76
CA ALA A 124 -2.45 -8.12 -11.96
C ALA A 124 -1.99 -7.22 -10.79
N MET A 125 -2.14 -7.70 -9.54
CA MET A 125 -1.62 -7.02 -8.35
C MET A 125 -0.09 -6.90 -8.40
N ALA A 126 0.61 -8.00 -8.70
CA ALA A 126 2.07 -8.01 -8.76
C ALA A 126 2.60 -7.06 -9.84
N LEU A 127 2.01 -7.10 -11.04
CA LEU A 127 2.34 -6.19 -12.13
C LEU A 127 2.10 -4.73 -11.75
N GLY A 128 1.00 -4.42 -11.06
CA GLY A 128 0.71 -3.06 -10.59
C GLY A 128 1.78 -2.53 -9.64
N ILE A 129 2.27 -3.35 -8.71
CA ILE A 129 3.34 -2.96 -7.77
C ILE A 129 4.68 -2.80 -8.50
N VAL A 130 5.04 -3.72 -9.40
CA VAL A 130 6.26 -3.63 -10.21
C VAL A 130 6.25 -2.36 -11.07
N PHE A 131 5.11 -2.06 -11.70
CA PHE A 131 4.95 -0.86 -12.51
C PHE A 131 5.12 0.42 -11.69
N LEU A 132 4.57 0.47 -10.47
CA LEU A 132 4.76 1.59 -9.55
C LEU A 132 6.23 1.77 -9.15
N LEU A 133 6.96 0.68 -8.88
CA LEU A 133 8.39 0.74 -8.57
C LEU A 133 9.22 1.23 -9.76
N LEU A 134 8.89 0.76 -10.97
CA LEU A 134 9.54 1.20 -12.20
C LEU A 134 9.32 2.69 -12.48
N LEU A 135 8.09 3.19 -12.33
CA LEU A 135 7.80 4.61 -12.44
C LEU A 135 8.61 5.45 -11.45
N HIS A 136 8.71 4.99 -10.20
CA HIS A 136 9.48 5.66 -9.17
C HIS A 136 10.99 5.68 -9.49
N TRP A 137 11.50 4.60 -10.10
CA TRP A 137 12.89 4.50 -10.56
C TRP A 137 13.20 5.44 -11.73
N ILE A 138 12.30 5.52 -12.73
CA ILE A 138 12.45 6.40 -13.89
C ILE A 138 12.49 7.87 -13.47
N GLU A 139 11.64 8.28 -12.53
CA GLU A 139 11.67 9.64 -11.99
C GLU A 139 13.02 10.00 -11.36
N LEU A 140 13.75 9.04 -10.79
CA LEU A 140 15.07 9.30 -10.21
C LEU A 140 16.12 9.55 -11.30
N CYS A 141 16.18 8.67 -12.30
CA CYS A 141 17.15 8.77 -13.39
C CYS A 141 17.01 10.09 -14.17
N ASN A 142 15.78 10.56 -14.40
CA ASN A 142 15.50 11.81 -15.13
C ASN A 142 15.90 13.09 -14.38
N LEU A 143 16.27 13.00 -13.10
CA LEU A 143 16.65 14.17 -12.30
C LEU A 143 18.15 14.23 -11.99
N GLU A 144 18.90 13.21 -12.39
CA GLU A 144 20.36 13.19 -12.38
C GLU A 144 20.97 13.64 -13.73
N SER A 145 20.15 13.83 -14.76
CA SER A 145 20.50 14.38 -16.09
C SER A 145 20.24 15.88 -16.21
#